data_AF-A0A8T3UVA5-F1
#
_entry.id   AF-A0A8T3UVA5-F1
#
_cell.length_a   1.000
_cell.length_b   1.000
_cell.length_c   1.000
_cell.angle_alpha   90.00
_cell.angle_beta   90.00
_cell.angle_gamma   90.00
#
_symmetry.space_group_name_H-M   'P 1'
#
loop_
_entity.id
_entity.type
_entity.pdbx_description
1 polymer ?
#
loop_
_entity_poly.entity_id
_entity_poly.type
_entity_poly.pdbx_seq_one_letter_code
_entity_poly.pdbx_strand_id
1 'polypeptide(L)'
;MISVPLFFYFGIFLAIVGSLATAWGPGVNDPIVRTFNTEVASIGVCLVLLCYNHVLALLTLLATTVVISLILFRAIIRLEEMGADV
;
A
#
# COMPACT_ATOMS: atom_id res chain seq x y z
N MET A 1 20.51 12.62 12.98
CA MET A 1 19.09 12.75 13.34
C MET A 1 18.31 12.88 12.04
N ILE A 2 17.45 11.92 11.72
CA ILE A 2 16.60 12.03 10.52
C ILE A 2 15.58 13.15 10.78
N SER A 3 15.46 14.08 9.85
CA SER A 3 14.63 15.28 10.01
C SER A 3 13.18 14.96 9.68
N VAL A 4 12.23 15.47 10.46
CA VAL A 4 10.78 15.31 10.22
C VAL A 4 10.37 15.71 8.79
N PRO A 5 10.92 16.78 8.18
CA PRO A 5 10.67 17.08 6.77
C PRO A 5 11.07 15.97 5.80
N LEU A 6 12.15 15.21 6.08
CA LEU A 6 12.56 14.09 5.22
C LEU A 6 11.47 13.02 5.15
N PHE A 7 10.90 12.64 6.30
CA PHE A 7 9.83 11.65 6.35
C PHE A 7 8.57 12.11 5.62
N PHE A 8 8.24 13.40 5.70
CA PHE A 8 7.10 13.97 4.98
C PHE A 8 7.28 13.88 3.47
N TYR A 9 8.42 14.38 2.94
CA TYR A 9 8.69 14.33 1.50
C TYR A 9 8.86 12.90 0.99
N PHE A 10 9.50 12.03 1.76
CA PHE A 10 9.63 10.63 1.43
C PHE A 10 8.28 9.91 1.45
N GLY A 11 7.41 10.23 2.41
CA GLY A 11 6.05 9.73 2.47
C GLY A 11 5.23 10.11 1.24
N ILE A 12 5.29 11.38 0.81
CA ILE A 12 4.66 11.84 -0.44
C ILE A 12 5.22 11.09 -1.65
N PHE A 13 6.54 10.95 -1.74
CA PHE A 13 7.18 10.24 -2.83
C PHE A 13 6.71 8.79 -2.92
N LEU A 14 6.68 8.06 -1.79
CA LEU A 14 6.18 6.69 -1.74
C LEU A 14 4.68 6.59 -2.07
N ALA A 15 3.86 7.54 -1.63
CA ALA A 15 2.43 7.56 -1.96
C ALA A 15 2.21 7.70 -3.48
N ILE A 16 2.96 8.57 -4.13
CA ILE A 16 2.87 8.78 -5.58
C ILE A 16 3.41 7.57 -6.34
N VAL A 17 4.63 7.12 -6.03
CA VAL A 17 5.28 6.02 -6.74
C VAL A 17 4.57 4.70 -6.51
N GLY A 18 4.12 4.41 -5.29
CA GLY A 18 3.32 3.22 -4.98
C GLY A 18 2.01 3.19 -5.76
N SER A 19 1.31 4.33 -5.84
CA SER A 19 0.05 4.43 -6.60
C SER A 19 0.27 4.20 -8.11
N LEU A 20 1.34 4.78 -8.67
CA LEU A 20 1.73 4.54 -10.05
C LEU A 20 2.15 3.09 -10.27
N ALA A 21 2.87 2.49 -9.31
CA ALA A 21 3.30 1.10 -9.39
C ALA A 21 2.12 0.11 -9.35
N THR A 22 1.03 0.45 -8.67
CA THR A 22 -0.21 -0.33 -8.71
C THR A 22 -0.90 -0.29 -10.07
N ALA A 23 -0.77 0.80 -10.83
CA ALA A 23 -1.46 0.96 -12.12
C ALA A 23 -0.60 0.53 -13.32
N TRP A 24 0.68 0.92 -13.33
CA TRP A 24 1.62 0.72 -14.44
C TRP A 24 3.01 0.26 -13.98
N GLY A 25 3.11 -0.27 -12.75
CA GLY A 25 4.38 -0.71 -12.21
C GLY A 25 4.89 -2.02 -12.78
N PRO A 26 6.15 -2.36 -12.47
CA PRO A 26 6.70 -3.67 -12.79
C PRO A 26 5.88 -4.77 -12.12
N GLY A 27 5.54 -5.81 -12.87
CA GLY A 27 4.78 -6.95 -12.36
C GLY A 27 3.30 -6.69 -12.09
N VAL A 28 2.73 -5.56 -12.56
CA VAL A 28 1.32 -5.20 -12.32
C VAL A 28 0.30 -6.21 -12.89
N ASN A 29 0.72 -7.04 -13.84
CA ASN A 29 -0.13 -8.10 -14.39
C ASN A 29 -0.39 -9.22 -13.37
N ASP A 30 0.52 -9.43 -12.41
CA ASP A 30 0.31 -10.39 -11.33
C ASP A 30 -0.54 -9.72 -10.22
N PRO A 31 -1.74 -10.23 -9.91
CA PRO A 31 -2.61 -9.65 -8.89
C PRO A 31 -1.96 -9.58 -7.50
N ILE A 32 -1.08 -10.52 -7.16
CA ILE A 32 -0.35 -10.57 -5.88
C ILE A 32 0.63 -9.39 -5.83
N VAL A 33 1.44 -9.23 -6.87
CA VAL A 33 2.41 -8.13 -6.97
C VAL A 33 1.70 -6.78 -6.98
N ARG A 34 0.57 -6.67 -7.70
CA ARG A 34 -0.26 -5.47 -7.71
C ARG A 34 -0.76 -5.09 -6.31
N THR A 35 -1.15 -6.09 -5.50
CA THR A 35 -1.56 -5.88 -4.11
C THR A 35 -0.39 -5.39 -3.26
N PHE A 36 0.81 -5.97 -3.41
CA PHE A 36 2.00 -5.46 -2.72
C PHE A 36 2.36 -4.02 -3.10
N ASN A 37 2.18 -3.65 -4.37
CA ASN A 37 2.43 -2.27 -4.81
C ASN A 37 1.50 -1.26 -4.12
N THR A 38 0.26 -1.65 -3.77
CA THR A 38 -0.65 -0.77 -2.99
C THR A 38 -0.18 -0.54 -1.56
N GLU A 39 0.51 -1.50 -0.95
CA GLU A 39 1.05 -1.32 0.40
C GLU A 39 2.18 -0.29 0.44
N VAL A 40 2.96 -0.15 -0.65
CA VAL A 40 3.97 0.91 -0.77
C VAL A 40 3.32 2.30 -0.69
N ALA A 41 2.17 2.48 -1.36
CA ALA A 41 1.43 3.72 -1.28
C ALA A 41 0.88 3.98 0.13
N SER A 42 0.35 2.93 0.79
CA SER A 42 -0.14 2.98 2.17
C SER A 42 0.96 3.39 3.16
N ILE A 43 2.17 2.85 3.03
CA ILE A 43 3.33 3.22 3.84
C ILE A 43 3.66 4.71 3.66
N GLY A 44 3.57 5.23 2.44
CA GLY A 44 3.75 6.66 2.17
C GLY A 44 2.78 7.54 2.95
N VAL A 45 1.48 7.17 2.94
CA VAL A 45 0.44 7.88 3.70
C VAL A 45 0.68 7.76 5.21
N CYS A 46 1.10 6.59 5.69
CA CYS A 46 1.45 6.38 7.10
C CYS A 46 2.56 7.32 7.56
N LEU A 47 3.62 7.52 6.75
CA LEU A 47 4.70 8.45 7.07
C LEU A 47 4.23 9.91 7.16
N VAL A 48 3.31 10.30 6.28
CA VAL A 48 2.70 11.64 6.34
C VAL A 48 1.88 11.82 7.62
N LEU A 49 1.04 10.86 7.97
CA LEU A 49 0.24 10.89 9.21
C LEU A 49 1.11 10.92 10.47
N LEU A 50 2.24 10.21 10.44
CA LEU A 50 3.23 10.20 11.52
C LEU A 50 3.86 11.60 11.71
N CYS A 51 4.16 12.33 10.63
CA CYS A 51 4.71 13.68 10.70
C CYS A 51 3.75 14.69 11.34
N TYR A 52 2.44 14.50 11.17
CA TYR A 52 1.39 15.34 11.78
C TYR A 52 0.90 14.83 13.14
N ASN A 53 1.49 13.76 13.67
CA ASN A 53 1.09 13.14 14.93
C ASN A 53 -0.41 12.73 14.97
N HIS A 54 -0.97 12.35 13.82
CA HIS A 54 -2.34 11.84 13.71
C HIS A 54 -2.39 10.34 14.03
N VAL A 55 -2.06 9.99 15.28
CA VAL A 55 -1.89 8.59 15.73
C VAL A 55 -3.14 7.74 15.51
N LEU A 56 -4.32 8.28 15.78
CA LEU A 56 -5.59 7.55 15.59
C LEU A 56 -5.77 7.16 14.12
N ALA A 57 -5.59 8.11 13.20
CA ALA A 57 -5.70 7.86 11.76
C ALA A 57 -4.62 6.88 11.27
N LEU A 58 -3.39 7.02 11.78
CA LEU A 58 -2.27 6.14 11.44
C LEU A 58 -2.56 4.68 11.82
N LEU A 59 -2.99 4.44 13.05
CA LEU A 59 -3.29 3.08 13.53
C LEU A 59 -4.50 2.48 12.83
N THR A 60 -5.53 3.28 12.56
CA THR A 60 -6.68 2.82 11.77
C THR A 60 -6.24 2.42 10.36
N LEU A 61 -5.44 3.26 9.68
CA LEU A 61 -4.95 2.95 8.34
C LEU A 61 -4.13 1.66 8.33
N LEU A 62 -3.16 1.50 9.24
CA LEU A 62 -2.34 0.29 9.35
C LEU A 62 -3.19 -0.97 9.60
N ALA A 63 -4.15 -0.89 10.53
CA ALA A 63 -5.02 -2.03 10.82
C ALA A 63 -5.89 -2.39 9.60
N THR A 64 -6.47 -1.37 8.96
CA THR A 64 -7.36 -1.58 7.81
C THR A 64 -6.60 -2.09 6.59
N THR A 65 -5.38 -1.61 6.30
CA THR A 65 -4.62 -2.09 5.13
C THR A 65 -4.22 -3.54 5.27
N VAL A 66 -3.78 -3.96 6.47
CA VAL A 66 -3.50 -5.38 6.77
C VAL A 66 -4.74 -6.25 6.55
N VAL A 67 -5.89 -5.83 7.08
CA VAL A 67 -7.15 -6.58 6.91
C VAL A 67 -7.56 -6.67 5.43
N ILE A 68 -7.50 -5.55 4.70
CA ILE A 68 -7.83 -5.52 3.27
C ILE A 68 -6.88 -6.42 2.47
N SER A 69 -5.57 -6.34 2.73
CA SER A 69 -4.58 -7.18 2.04
C SER A 69 -4.84 -8.68 2.26
N LEU A 70 -5.18 -9.09 3.48
CA LEU A 70 -5.56 -10.50 3.75
C LEU A 70 -6.82 -10.92 2.98
N ILE A 71 -7.83 -10.03 2.89
CA ILE A 71 -9.06 -10.30 2.14
C ILE A 71 -8.76 -10.38 0.64
N LEU A 72 -7.93 -9.48 0.10
CA LEU A 72 -7.54 -9.46 -1.30
C LEU A 72 -6.74 -10.70 -1.68
N PHE A 73 -5.76 -11.12 -0.87
CA PHE A 73 -5.03 -12.37 -1.15
C PHE A 73 -5.96 -13.57 -1.18
N ARG A 74 -6.92 -13.67 -0.25
CA ARG A 74 -7.92 -14.75 -0.28
C ARG A 74 -8.78 -14.69 -1.54
N ALA A 75 -9.15 -13.49 -2.00
CA ALA A 75 -9.92 -13.32 -3.23
C ALA A 75 -9.10 -13.72 -4.47
N ILE A 76 -7.82 -13.32 -4.53
CA ILE A 76 -6.90 -13.64 -5.63
C ILE A 76 -6.71 -15.15 -5.76
N ILE A 77 -6.35 -15.83 -4.66
CA ILE A 77 -6.14 -17.29 -4.65
C ILE A 77 -7.40 -18.01 -5.13
N ARG A 78 -8.58 -17.57 -4.68
CA ARG A 78 -9.85 -18.18 -5.07
C ARG A 78 -10.19 -17.95 -6.55
N LEU A 79 -9.83 -16.80 -7.13
CA LEU A 79 -10.02 -16.54 -8.55
C LEU A 79 -9.08 -17.40 -9.40
N GLU A 80 -7.84 -17.56 -8.96
CA GLU A 80 -6.86 -18.45 -9.58
C GLU A 80 -7.33 -19.92 -9.56
N GLU A 81 -7.86 -20.39 -8.43
CA GLU A 81 -8.47 -21.74 -8.31
C GLU A 81 -9.69 -21.96 -9.22
N MET A 82 -10.44 -20.90 -9.53
CA MET A 82 -11.62 -20.98 -10.40
C MET A 82 -11.27 -20.97 -11.89
N GLY A 83 -9.98 -20.90 -12.25
CA GLY A 83 -9.53 -20.84 -13.64
C GLY A 83 -9.97 -19.57 -14.35
N ALA A 84 -10.30 -18.52 -13.61
CA ALA A 84 -10.52 -17.19 -14.17
C ALA A 84 -9.15 -16.65 -14.58
N ASP A 85 -8.96 -16.43 -15.88
CA ASP A 85 -7.79 -15.72 -16.41
C ASP A 85 -7.83 -14.29 -15.85
N VAL A 86 -6.95 -13.99 -14.88
CA VAL A 86 -6.86 -12.70 -14.15
C VAL A 86 -5.64 -11.90 -14.57
#